data_AF-A0A9I9CCX3-F1
#
_entry.id   AF-A0A9I9CCX3-F1
#
_cell.length_a   1.000
_cell.length_b   1.000
_cell.length_c   1.000
_cell.angle_alpha   90.00
_cell.angle_beta   90.00
_cell.angle_gamma   90.00
#
_symmetry.space_group_name_H-M   'P 1'
#
loop_
_entity.id
_entity.type
_entity.pdbx_description
1 polymer ?
#
loop_
_entity_poly.entity_id
_entity_poly.type
_entity_poly.pdbx_seq_one_letter_code
_entity_poly.pdbx_strand_id
1 'polypeptide(L)'
;MEIGDDHDQINRWEGYVDWRKKPALRGRHGGIIAASFDLVVEILENLAFLANASNLVMYLSHYMHFSPSKSANNVTDFMGTAFLLALLGGFLSDAFFTSYHIYLISAAIQLLNEDILI
;
A
#
# COMPACT_ATOMS: atom_id res chain seq x y z
N MET A 1 45.71 1.03 6.24
CA MET A 1 44.79 1.05 5.09
C MET A 1 43.39 1.09 5.70
N GLU A 2 42.92 2.28 6.05
CA GLU A 2 41.80 2.51 6.98
C GLU A 2 40.95 3.70 6.49
N ILE A 3 40.69 3.75 5.18
CA ILE A 3 39.89 4.83 4.54
C ILE A 3 38.51 4.28 4.11
N GLY A 4 38.22 2.99 4.35
CA GLY A 4 36.99 2.32 3.90
C GLY A 4 35.76 2.50 4.80
N ASP A 5 35.93 2.59 6.12
CA ASP A 5 34.80 2.52 7.07
C ASP A 5 34.14 3.88 7.40
N ASP A 6 34.84 4.99 7.18
CA ASP A 6 34.29 6.34 7.46
C ASP A 6 33.26 6.79 6.42
N HIS A 7 33.44 6.39 5.15
CA HIS A 7 32.49 6.70 4.08
C HIS A 7 31.16 5.94 4.24
N ASP A 8 31.18 4.75 4.85
CA ASP A 8 29.98 3.95 5.09
C ASP A 8 29.20 4.39 6.33
N GLN A 9 29.77 5.21 7.22
CA GLN A 9 29.04 5.83 8.34
C GLN A 9 28.18 7.01 7.88
N ILE A 10 28.72 7.87 7.01
CA ILE A 10 28.05 9.06 6.49
C ILE A 10 26.83 8.71 5.60
N ASN A 11 26.84 7.52 5.01
CA ASN A 11 25.80 7.01 4.12
C ASN A 11 24.77 6.11 4.82
N ARG A 12 24.65 6.09 6.14
CA ARG A 12 23.57 5.34 6.82
C ARG A 12 22.44 6.25 7.24
N TRP A 13 21.22 5.77 7.08
CA TRP A 13 20.07 6.38 7.72
C TRP A 13 20.04 5.95 9.19
N GLU A 14 20.36 6.87 10.10
CA GLU A 14 20.26 6.60 11.54
C GLU A 14 18.80 6.26 11.91
N GLY A 15 18.59 5.07 12.46
CA GLY A 15 17.26 4.59 12.89
C GLY A 15 16.45 3.82 11.85
N TYR A 16 16.85 3.80 10.57
CA TYR A 16 16.18 2.99 9.54
C TYR A 16 16.91 1.66 9.30
N VAL A 17 16.15 0.57 9.36
CA VAL A 17 16.63 -0.80 9.07
C VAL A 17 15.95 -1.31 7.80
N ASP A 18 16.75 -1.93 6.95
CA ASP A 18 16.29 -2.63 5.76
C ASP A 18 15.43 -3.85 6.13
N TRP A 19 14.67 -4.39 5.17
CA TRP A 19 13.81 -5.58 5.36
C TRP A 19 14.59 -6.84 5.83
N ARG A 20 15.93 -6.83 5.72
CA ARG A 20 16.83 -7.86 6.25
C ARG A 20 17.45 -7.53 7.61
N LYS A 21 16.92 -6.55 8.36
CA LYS A 21 17.45 -6.05 9.66
C LYS A 21 18.88 -5.50 9.58
N LYS A 22 19.35 -5.08 8.40
CA LYS A 22 20.64 -4.40 8.21
C LYS A 22 20.42 -2.88 8.23
N PRO A 23 21.39 -2.07 8.66
CA PRO A 23 21.22 -0.63 8.64
C PRO A 23 21.00 -0.13 7.20
N ALA A 24 19.98 0.72 7.01
CA ALA A 24 19.59 1.20 5.70
C ALA A 24 20.67 2.15 5.15
N LEU A 25 21.24 1.78 3.99
CA LEU A 25 22.22 2.59 3.28
C LEU A 25 21.53 3.64 2.39
N ARG A 26 21.95 4.89 2.53
CA ARG A 26 21.61 6.08 1.75
C ARG A 26 22.02 5.84 0.30
N GLY A 27 21.02 5.89 -0.60
CA GLY A 27 21.21 5.66 -2.05
C GLY A 27 21.01 4.22 -2.54
N ARG A 28 20.90 3.22 -1.63
CA ARG A 28 20.68 1.81 -2.01
C ARG A 28 19.30 1.27 -1.61
N HIS A 29 18.71 1.77 -0.52
CA HIS A 29 17.39 1.35 -0.03
C HIS A 29 16.42 2.52 -0.13
N GLY A 30 15.36 2.33 -0.93
CA GLY A 30 14.43 3.40 -1.28
C GLY A 30 15.10 4.52 -2.11
N GLY A 31 14.32 5.23 -2.91
CA GLY A 31 14.85 6.31 -3.72
C GLY A 31 13.86 6.80 -4.76
N ILE A 32 14.27 7.83 -5.49
CA ILE A 32 13.46 8.50 -6.52
C ILE A 32 13.00 7.50 -7.59
N ILE A 33 13.81 6.49 -7.91
CA ILE A 33 13.47 5.45 -8.89
C ILE A 33 12.31 4.58 -8.40
N ALA A 34 12.35 4.09 -7.16
CA ALA A 34 11.27 3.30 -6.59
C ALA A 34 9.97 4.14 -6.49
N ALA A 35 10.08 5.36 -5.97
CA ALA A 35 8.94 6.28 -5.91
C ALA A 35 8.37 6.61 -7.31
N SER A 36 9.22 6.75 -8.32
CA SER A 36 8.78 6.99 -9.70
C SER A 36 8.05 5.78 -10.30
N PHE A 37 8.45 4.56 -9.94
CA PHE A 37 7.76 3.35 -10.37
C PHE A 37 6.35 3.29 -9.76
N ASP A 38 6.24 3.49 -8.45
CA ASP A 38 4.94 3.51 -7.76
C ASP A 38 4.04 4.61 -8.31
N LEU A 39 4.61 5.79 -8.61
CA LEU A 39 3.88 6.90 -9.23
C LEU A 39 3.36 6.54 -10.63
N VAL A 40 4.16 5.86 -11.46
CA VAL A 40 3.71 5.41 -12.78
C VAL A 40 2.57 4.39 -12.65
N VAL A 41 2.69 3.45 -11.72
CA VAL A 41 1.62 2.48 -11.44
C VAL A 41 0.34 3.18 -11.00
N GLU A 42 0.43 4.14 -10.08
CA GLU A 42 -0.70 4.94 -9.60
C GLU A 42 -1.39 5.70 -10.75
N ILE A 43 -0.62 6.32 -11.65
CA ILE A 43 -1.18 7.01 -12.82
C ILE A 43 -1.91 6.04 -13.75
N LEU A 44 -1.31 4.87 -14.00
CA LEU A 44 -1.92 3.84 -14.86
C LEU A 44 -3.20 3.28 -14.25
N GLU A 45 -3.21 3.04 -12.94
CA GLU A 45 -4.38 2.58 -12.21
C GLU A 45 -5.52 3.61 -12.28
N ASN A 46 -5.21 4.89 -12.03
CA ASN A 46 -6.20 5.96 -12.13
C ASN A 46 -6.74 6.12 -13.57
N LEU A 47 -5.89 5.97 -14.58
CA LEU A 47 -6.32 6.01 -15.98
C LEU A 47 -7.25 4.84 -16.32
N ALA A 48 -6.92 3.63 -15.88
CA ALA A 48 -7.76 2.45 -16.07
C ALA A 48 -9.10 2.59 -15.33
N PHE A 49 -9.10 3.16 -14.13
CA PHE A 49 -10.30 3.44 -13.36
C PHE A 49 -11.23 4.43 -14.09
N LEU A 50 -10.69 5.54 -14.60
CA LEU A 50 -11.45 6.52 -15.38
C LEU A 50 -11.96 5.95 -16.70
N ALA A 51 -11.16 5.12 -17.38
CA ALA A 51 -11.58 4.44 -18.61
C ALA A 51 -12.74 3.48 -18.36
N ASN A 52 -12.68 2.69 -17.28
CA ASN A 52 -13.77 1.80 -16.86
C ASN A 52 -15.04 2.58 -16.49
N ALA A 53 -14.90 3.68 -15.75
CA ALA A 53 -16.02 4.55 -15.40
C ALA A 53 -16.69 5.13 -16.66
N SER A 54 -15.91 5.66 -17.59
CA SER A 54 -16.41 6.20 -18.87
C SER A 54 -17.12 5.12 -19.70
N ASN A 55 -16.52 3.93 -19.81
CA ASN A 55 -17.12 2.80 -20.52
C ASN A 55 -18.45 2.38 -19.88
N LEU A 56 -18.54 2.38 -18.54
CA LEU A 56 -19.76 2.04 -17.82
C LEU A 56 -20.87 3.08 -18.05
N VAL A 57 -20.55 4.37 -18.06
CA VAL A 57 -21.53 5.43 -18.39
C VAL A 57 -22.09 5.21 -19.80
N MET A 58 -21.21 4.94 -20.77
CA MET A 58 -21.61 4.70 -22.16
C MET A 58 -22.43 3.42 -22.27
N TYR A 59 -22.05 2.35 -21.57
CA TYR A 59 -22.79 1.10 -21.52
C TYR A 59 -24.22 1.30 -20.99
N LEU A 60 -24.37 1.97 -19.85
CA LEU A 60 -25.67 2.24 -19.24
C LEU A 60 -26.55 3.14 -20.12
N SER A 61 -25.94 4.13 -20.79
CA SER A 61 -26.68 5.03 -21.67
C SER A 61 -27.11 4.36 -22.98
N HIS A 62 -26.22 3.63 -23.65
CA HIS A 62 -26.47 3.08 -24.99
C HIS A 62 -27.13 1.71 -24.99
N TYR A 63 -26.72 0.80 -24.08
CA TYR A 63 -27.22 -0.58 -24.08
C TYR A 63 -28.37 -0.79 -23.08
N MET A 64 -28.33 -0.14 -21.92
CA MET A 64 -29.39 -0.25 -20.91
C MET A 64 -30.47 0.84 -21.04
N HIS A 65 -30.34 1.73 -22.03
CA HIS A 65 -31.27 2.82 -22.35
C HIS A 65 -31.64 3.71 -21.15
N PHE A 66 -30.71 3.90 -20.21
CA PHE A 66 -30.89 4.88 -19.14
C PHE A 66 -30.68 6.30 -19.66
N SER A 67 -31.38 7.27 -19.06
CA SER A 67 -31.15 8.68 -19.37
C SER A 67 -29.71 9.06 -19.01
N PRO A 68 -29.08 10.01 -19.73
CA PRO A 68 -27.70 10.42 -19.45
C PRO A 68 -27.48 10.83 -17.99
N SER A 69 -28.45 11.50 -17.39
CA SER A 69 -28.45 11.87 -15.97
C SER A 69 -28.45 10.66 -15.03
N LYS A 70 -29.26 9.64 -15.33
CA LYS A 70 -29.38 8.44 -14.49
C LYS A 70 -28.14 7.55 -14.61
N SER A 71 -27.59 7.41 -15.81
CA SER A 71 -26.33 6.69 -16.03
C SER A 71 -25.17 7.35 -15.28
N ALA A 72 -25.03 8.67 -15.38
CA ALA A 72 -23.97 9.41 -14.70
C ALA A 72 -24.06 9.30 -13.17
N ASN A 73 -25.26 9.42 -12.60
CA ASN A 73 -25.47 9.23 -11.16
C ASN A 73 -25.09 7.82 -10.72
N ASN A 74 -25.59 6.79 -11.41
CA ASN A 74 -25.28 5.39 -11.05
C ASN A 74 -23.77 5.10 -11.08
N VAL A 75 -23.04 5.62 -12.08
CA VAL A 75 -21.58 5.45 -12.13
C VAL A 75 -20.89 6.25 -11.04
N THR A 76 -21.35 7.47 -10.74
CA THR A 76 -20.78 8.29 -9.67
C THR A 76 -20.99 7.65 -8.29
N ASP A 77 -22.17 7.09 -8.04
CA ASP A 77 -22.46 6.34 -6.80
C ASP A 77 -21.56 5.10 -6.68
N PHE A 78 -21.36 4.36 -7.79
CA PHE A 78 -20.44 3.24 -7.83
C PHE A 78 -18.99 3.66 -7.54
N MET A 79 -18.49 4.73 -8.18
CA MET A 79 -17.15 5.26 -7.90
C MET A 79 -17.03 5.74 -6.45
N GLY A 80 -18.04 6.42 -5.92
CA GLY A 80 -18.08 6.88 -4.54
C GLY A 80 -18.00 5.74 -3.53
N THR A 81 -18.74 4.66 -3.76
CA THR A 81 -18.67 3.45 -2.93
C THR A 81 -17.31 2.75 -3.02
N ALA A 82 -16.68 2.70 -4.19
CA ALA A 82 -15.32 2.16 -4.33
C ALA A 82 -14.29 2.97 -3.51
N PHE A 83 -14.38 4.30 -3.49
CA PHE A 83 -13.52 5.13 -2.64
C PHE A 83 -13.74 4.89 -1.14
N LEU A 84 -14.99 4.76 -0.70
CA LEU A 84 -15.29 4.41 0.69
C LEU A 84 -14.75 3.03 1.05
N LEU A 85 -14.80 2.07 0.13
CA LEU A 85 -14.24 0.74 0.32
C LEU A 85 -12.70 0.77 0.39
N ALA A 86 -12.05 1.63 -0.39
CA ALA A 86 -10.60 1.84 -0.30
C ALA A 86 -10.19 2.43 1.06
N LEU A 87 -10.93 3.41 1.58
CA LEU A 87 -10.71 3.95 2.93
C LEU A 87 -10.89 2.86 3.99
N LEU A 88 -11.95 2.05 3.88
CA LEU A 88 -12.17 0.93 4.78
C LEU A 88 -11.04 -0.09 4.68
N GLY A 89 -10.57 -0.41 3.48
CA GLY A 89 -9.47 -1.33 3.23
C GLY A 89 -8.14 -0.84 3.82
N GLY A 90 -7.84 0.45 3.70
CA GLY A 90 -6.66 1.06 4.35
C GLY A 90 -6.74 0.97 5.87
N PHE A 91 -7.89 1.33 6.46
CA PHE A 91 -8.12 1.18 7.90
C PHE A 91 -7.98 -0.27 8.36
N LEU A 92 -8.55 -1.21 7.60
CA LEU A 92 -8.45 -2.64 7.89
C LEU A 92 -7.00 -3.13 7.77
N SER A 93 -6.26 -2.67 6.76
CA SER A 93 -4.84 -2.98 6.58
C SER A 93 -4.03 -2.53 7.80
N ASP A 94 -4.16 -1.28 8.22
CA ASP A 94 -3.41 -0.74 9.36
C ASP A 94 -3.79 -1.42 10.69
N ALA A 95 -5.09 -1.63 10.90
CA ALA A 95 -5.60 -2.26 12.10
C ALA A 95 -5.23 -3.75 12.17
N PHE A 96 -5.49 -4.52 11.12
CA PHE A 96 -5.30 -5.98 11.13
C PHE A 96 -3.86 -6.39 10.91
N PHE A 97 -3.08 -5.78 10.01
CA PHE A 97 -1.67 -6.18 9.90
C PHE A 97 -0.94 -5.88 11.20
N THR A 98 -1.03 -4.66 11.72
CA THR A 98 -0.34 -4.30 12.97
C THR A 98 -0.83 -5.14 14.15
N SER A 99 -2.15 -5.32 14.30
CA SER A 99 -2.70 -6.12 15.41
C SER A 99 -2.40 -7.61 15.27
N TYR A 100 -2.46 -8.16 14.06
CA TYR A 100 -2.13 -9.57 13.80
C TYR A 100 -0.66 -9.84 14.12
N HIS A 101 0.24 -8.92 13.76
CA HIS A 101 1.66 -9.03 14.12
C HIS A 101 1.86 -8.99 15.64
N ILE A 102 1.19 -8.09 16.36
CA ILE A 102 1.27 -8.02 17.83
C ILE A 102 0.68 -9.28 18.47
N TYR A 103 -0.47 -9.76 18.00
CA TYR A 103 -1.12 -10.97 18.50
C TYR A 103 -0.24 -12.21 18.30
N LEU A 104 0.35 -12.37 17.11
CA LEU A 104 1.30 -13.45 16.84
C LEU A 104 2.53 -13.40 17.75
N ILE A 105 3.11 -12.21 17.97
CA ILE A 105 4.26 -12.04 18.86
C ILE A 105 3.87 -12.40 20.29
N SER A 106 2.73 -11.92 20.77
CA SER A 106 2.22 -12.24 22.11
C SER A 106 2.00 -13.74 22.29
N ALA A 107 1.37 -14.41 21.31
CA ALA A 107 1.15 -15.85 21.34
C ALA A 107 2.47 -16.64 21.31
N ALA A 108 3.43 -16.23 20.48
CA ALA A 108 4.76 -16.87 20.43
C ALA A 108 5.53 -16.71 21.75
N ILE A 109 5.47 -15.53 22.37
CA ILE A 109 6.07 -15.29 23.70
C ILE A 109 5.41 -16.20 24.74
N GLN A 110 4.09 -16.36 24.71
CA GLN A 110 3.37 -17.20 25.67
C GLN A 110 3.77 -18.68 25.55
N LEU A 111 3.86 -19.20 24.32
CA LEU A 111 4.32 -20.57 24.07
C LEU A 111 5.77 -20.80 24.52
N LEU A 112 6.68 -19.89 24.18
CA LEU A 112 8.09 -19.99 24.60
C LEU A 112 8.26 -19.96 26.13
N ASN A 113 7.42 -19.19 26.84
CA ASN A 113 7.46 -19.16 28.30
C ASN A 113 6.98 -20.47 28.92
N GLU A 114 5.96 -21.13 28.36
CA GLU A 114 5.54 -22.46 28.82
C GLU A 114 6.61 -23.51 28.53
N ASP A 115 7.25 -23.49 27.37
CA ASP A 115 8.30 -24.46 26.99
C ASP A 115 9.56 -24.37 27.86
N ILE A 116 9.89 -23.20 28.42
CA ILE A 116 11.06 -22.98 29.29
C ILE A 116 10.80 -23.41 30.74
N LEU A 117 9.54 -23.49 31.17
CA LEU A 117 9.16 -23.81 32.55
C LEU A 117 9.00 -25.33 32.81
N ILE A 118 9.15 -26.17 31.77
CA ILE A 118 9.05 -27.64 31.81
C ILE A 118 10.45 -28.26 31.72
#